data_AF-A0A9Q3D9V7-F1
#
_entry.id   AF-A0A9Q3D9V7-F1
#
_cell.length_a   1.000
_cell.length_b   1.000
_cell.length_c   1.000
_cell.angle_alpha   90.00
_cell.angle_beta   90.00
_cell.angle_gamma   90.00
#
_symmetry.space_group_name_H-M   'P 1'
#
loop_
_entity.id
_entity.type
_entity.pdbx_description
1 polymer ?
#
loop_
_entity_poly.entity_id
_entity_poly.type
_entity_poly.pdbx_seq_one_letter_code
_entity_poly.pdbx_strand_id
1 'polypeptide(L)'
;MPQDTSNRKLCKHTQDAQALLVTPTRGMAYIHGTSTKMTFCIDNAQHPLIIDSGAHCSMVARKYLDKHYPNWEKKLLQTKEKNFKSALGEMTSIGTIIKEIIIPHRNGNFRLNPELVLLEDADIQRLLLGTDYQRIYGIDIYNNKNRHITIGTNKERNFHFIYTIYLTKVL
;
A
#
# COMPACT_ATOMS: atom_id res chain seq x y z
N MET A 1 -24.32 17.65 -4.19
CA MET A 1 -23.99 18.70 -5.18
C MET A 1 -22.55 18.49 -5.62
N PRO A 2 -22.24 18.38 -6.92
CA PRO A 2 -20.86 18.33 -7.41
C PRO A 2 -20.14 19.64 -7.08
N GLN A 3 -18.85 19.58 -6.73
CA GLN A 3 -18.05 20.79 -6.63
C GLN A 3 -17.86 21.39 -8.02
N ASP A 4 -18.31 22.63 -8.21
CA ASP A 4 -18.00 23.42 -9.42
C ASP A 4 -16.49 23.64 -9.50
N THR A 5 -15.90 23.15 -10.60
CA THR A 5 -14.47 23.05 -10.91
C THR A 5 -13.92 24.26 -11.65
N SER A 6 -14.69 25.36 -11.76
CA SER A 6 -14.18 26.59 -12.34
C SER A 6 -13.08 27.19 -11.45
N ASN A 7 -11.86 27.29 -11.97
CA ASN A 7 -10.62 27.74 -11.28
C ASN A 7 -10.62 29.23 -10.84
N ARG A 8 -11.80 29.83 -10.61
CA ARG A 8 -11.95 31.22 -10.16
C ARG A 8 -12.74 31.35 -8.86
N LYS A 9 -12.84 30.28 -8.06
CA LYS A 9 -13.26 30.43 -6.67
C LYS A 9 -12.13 31.08 -5.88
N LEU A 10 -12.28 32.37 -5.58
CA LEU A 10 -11.49 32.98 -4.51
C LEU A 10 -11.63 32.09 -3.27
N CYS A 11 -10.53 31.87 -2.54
CA CYS A 11 -10.51 31.23 -1.22
C CYS A 11 -11.24 32.11 -0.18
N LYS A 12 -12.54 32.35 -0.38
CA LYS A 12 -13.45 33.02 0.54
C LYS A 12 -14.08 31.95 1.43
N HIS A 13 -14.29 32.27 2.71
CA HIS A 13 -14.83 31.35 3.72
C HIS A 13 -13.91 30.17 4.07
N THR A 14 -12.63 30.45 4.29
CA THR A 14 -11.70 29.48 4.89
C THR A 14 -12.10 29.20 6.34
N GLN A 15 -12.19 27.92 6.70
CA GLN A 15 -12.34 27.45 8.07
C GLN A 15 -11.10 26.65 8.43
N ASP A 16 -10.66 26.77 9.68
CA ASP A 16 -9.57 25.95 10.18
C ASP A 16 -10.01 24.49 10.28
N ALA A 17 -9.15 23.58 9.83
CA ALA A 17 -9.38 22.15 10.03
C ALA A 17 -9.32 21.84 11.53
N GLN A 18 -10.28 21.06 12.02
CA GLN A 18 -10.26 20.59 13.41
C GLN A 18 -9.33 19.37 13.53
N ALA A 19 -8.33 19.48 14.40
CA ALA A 19 -7.42 18.37 14.65
C ALA A 19 -8.13 17.25 15.43
N LEU A 20 -8.04 16.02 14.93
CA LEU A 20 -8.54 14.82 15.61
C LEU A 20 -7.61 14.30 16.72
N LEU A 21 -6.37 14.79 16.73
CA LEU A 21 -5.30 14.47 17.67
C LEU A 21 -4.71 15.76 18.24
N VAL A 22 -3.90 15.64 19.29
CA VAL A 22 -3.13 16.77 19.84
C VAL A 22 -2.27 17.34 18.72
N THR A 23 -2.39 18.66 18.49
CA THR A 23 -1.57 19.36 17.50
C THR A 23 -0.10 19.21 17.88
N PRO A 24 0.75 18.66 16.99
CA PRO A 24 2.18 18.52 17.26
C PRO A 24 2.82 19.89 17.47
N THR A 25 3.93 19.92 18.21
CA THR A 25 4.83 21.08 18.22
C THR A 25 5.16 21.48 16.78
N ARG A 26 5.21 22.79 16.50
CA ARG A 26 5.50 23.30 15.16
C ARG A 26 6.74 22.63 14.58
N GLY A 27 6.63 22.14 13.35
CA GLY A 27 7.70 21.40 12.67
C GLY A 27 7.76 19.89 12.98
N MET A 28 6.99 19.39 13.95
CA MET A 28 6.99 17.98 14.35
C MET A 28 5.81 17.18 13.77
N ALA A 29 5.10 17.68 12.76
CA ALA A 29 3.95 16.95 12.20
C ALA A 29 4.31 15.54 11.69
N TYR A 30 5.54 15.33 11.23
CA TYR A 30 6.02 14.05 10.73
C TYR A 30 6.03 12.93 11.78
N ILE A 31 6.07 13.24 13.09
CA ILE A 31 6.09 12.21 14.15
C ILE A 31 4.73 11.52 14.35
N HIS A 32 3.64 12.11 13.86
CA HIS A 32 2.31 11.49 13.89
C HIS A 32 2.06 10.57 12.69
N GLY A 33 2.97 10.59 11.70
CA GLY A 33 2.91 9.70 10.54
C GLY A 33 3.09 8.25 10.94
N THR A 34 2.29 7.37 10.36
CA THR A 34 2.39 5.92 10.58
C THR A 34 2.43 5.22 9.22
N SER A 35 3.19 4.14 9.10
CA SER A 35 3.22 3.34 7.85
C SER A 35 2.12 2.28 7.90
N THR A 36 1.43 2.05 6.77
CA THR A 36 0.45 0.97 6.66
C THR A 36 1.16 -0.35 6.41
N LYS A 37 1.73 -0.91 7.48
CA LYS A 37 2.36 -2.24 7.46
C LYS A 37 1.37 -3.27 7.95
N MET A 38 1.27 -4.36 7.21
CA MET A 38 0.46 -5.53 7.58
C MET A 38 1.25 -6.80 7.34
N THR A 39 0.78 -7.89 7.92
CA THR A 39 1.33 -9.22 7.67
C THR A 39 0.36 -10.00 6.80
N PHE A 40 0.89 -10.66 5.78
CA PHE A 40 0.15 -11.62 4.96
C PHE A 40 0.89 -12.95 4.95
N CYS A 41 0.22 -13.98 4.46
CA CYS A 41 0.80 -15.29 4.22
C CYS A 41 0.93 -15.51 2.70
N ILE A 42 2.12 -15.90 2.24
CA ILE A 42 2.35 -16.54 0.94
C ILE A 42 2.96 -17.90 1.25
N ASP A 43 2.51 -18.96 0.58
CA ASP A 43 3.05 -20.32 0.75
C ASP A 43 3.14 -20.75 2.23
N ASN A 44 2.13 -20.38 3.03
CA ASN A 44 2.03 -20.60 4.48
C ASN A 44 3.09 -19.90 5.36
N ALA A 45 3.94 -19.03 4.81
CA ALA A 45 4.89 -18.21 5.56
C ALA A 45 4.39 -16.78 5.72
N GLN A 46 4.61 -16.17 6.89
CA GLN A 46 4.24 -14.78 7.16
C GLN A 46 5.28 -13.81 6.61
N HIS A 47 4.81 -12.78 5.92
CA HIS A 47 5.65 -11.78 5.30
C HIS A 47 5.07 -10.35 5.49
N PRO A 48 5.94 -9.34 5.53
CA PRO A 48 5.52 -7.94 5.64
C PRO A 48 5.05 -7.38 4.30
N LEU A 49 3.88 -6.73 4.31
CA LEU A 49 3.30 -5.98 3.19
C LEU A 49 3.10 -4.52 3.57
N ILE A 50 3.34 -3.64 2.62
CA ILE A 50 2.98 -2.23 2.69
C ILE A 50 1.76 -2.00 1.81
N ILE A 51 0.73 -1.34 2.34
CA ILE A 51 -0.32 -0.72 1.53
C ILE A 51 0.08 0.74 1.30
N ASP A 52 0.41 1.08 0.06
CA ASP A 52 0.97 2.39 -0.29
C ASP A 52 0.04 3.13 -1.25
N SER A 53 -0.68 4.12 -0.73
CA SER A 53 -1.56 4.97 -1.54
C SER A 53 -0.76 5.95 -2.43
N GLY A 54 0.54 6.12 -2.20
CA GLY A 54 1.44 6.91 -3.05
C GLY A 54 1.97 6.13 -4.26
N ALA A 55 1.85 4.80 -4.25
CA ALA A 55 2.29 3.97 -5.35
C ALA A 55 1.17 3.73 -6.37
N HIS A 56 1.45 4.04 -7.64
CA HIS A 56 0.48 3.83 -8.71
C HIS A 56 0.11 2.35 -8.89
N CYS A 57 1.09 1.45 -8.79
CA CYS A 57 0.93 0.02 -8.99
C CYS A 57 1.56 -0.79 -7.86
N SER A 58 1.14 -2.05 -7.76
CA SER A 58 1.68 -3.02 -6.82
C SER A 58 2.96 -3.63 -7.35
N MET A 59 3.93 -3.83 -6.47
CA MET A 59 5.30 -4.14 -6.86
C MET A 59 6.02 -5.02 -5.83
N VAL A 60 7.10 -5.63 -6.30
CA VAL A 60 8.01 -6.44 -5.50
C VAL A 60 9.45 -6.23 -5.98
N ALA A 61 10.41 -6.26 -5.07
CA ALA A 61 11.82 -6.19 -5.43
C ALA A 61 12.37 -7.57 -5.82
N ARG A 62 13.29 -7.61 -6.78
CA ARG A 62 14.05 -8.82 -7.13
C ARG A 62 14.71 -9.45 -5.91
N LYS A 63 15.42 -8.64 -5.10
CA LYS A 63 16.09 -9.09 -3.87
C LYS A 63 15.15 -9.82 -2.90
N TYR A 64 13.88 -9.39 -2.83
CA TYR A 64 12.87 -10.05 -2.00
C TYR A 64 12.50 -11.42 -2.56
N LEU A 65 12.33 -11.54 -3.88
CA LEU A 65 12.04 -12.82 -4.52
C LEU A 65 13.22 -13.78 -4.45
N ASP A 66 14.44 -13.33 -4.72
CA ASP A 66 15.66 -14.15 -4.61
C ASP A 66 15.79 -14.80 -3.22
N LYS A 67 15.43 -14.05 -2.18
CA LYS A 67 15.50 -14.51 -0.79
C LYS A 67 14.40 -15.51 -0.41
N HIS A 68 13.19 -15.31 -0.90
CA HIS A 68 12.00 -16.01 -0.38
C HIS A 68 11.36 -16.99 -1.35
N TYR A 69 11.63 -16.89 -2.65
CA TYR A 69 10.99 -17.67 -3.70
C TYR A 69 12.00 -18.12 -4.77
N PRO A 70 12.82 -19.13 -4.48
CA PRO A 70 13.78 -19.63 -5.47
C PRO A 70 13.06 -20.09 -6.75
N ASN A 71 13.64 -19.82 -7.93
CA ASN A 71 13.07 -20.09 -9.24
C ASN A 71 11.84 -19.23 -9.61
N TRP A 72 11.69 -18.04 -9.03
CA TRP A 72 10.64 -17.10 -9.42
C TRP A 72 10.70 -16.73 -10.91
N GLU A 73 11.89 -16.80 -11.51
CA GLU A 73 12.17 -16.48 -12.91
C GLU A 73 11.32 -17.32 -13.87
N LYS A 74 11.03 -18.58 -13.50
CA LYS A 74 10.18 -19.49 -14.30
C LYS A 74 8.72 -19.03 -14.36
N LYS A 75 8.32 -18.14 -13.45
CA LYS A 75 6.97 -17.57 -13.35
C LYS A 75 6.93 -16.11 -13.78
N LEU A 76 8.05 -15.56 -14.29
CA LEU A 76 8.13 -14.20 -14.76
C LEU A 76 7.33 -14.05 -16.06
N LEU A 77 6.42 -13.09 -16.07
CA LEU A 77 5.68 -12.68 -17.25
C LEU A 77 6.38 -11.48 -17.87
N GLN A 78 6.65 -11.56 -19.17
CA GLN A 78 7.22 -10.45 -19.93
C GLN A 78 6.19 -9.33 -20.07
N THR A 79 6.59 -8.11 -19.74
CA THR A 79 5.76 -6.92 -19.92
C THR A 79 6.40 -5.96 -20.91
N LYS A 80 5.58 -5.13 -21.56
CA LYS A 80 6.12 -3.98 -22.29
C LYS A 80 6.91 -3.10 -21.33
N GLU A 81 8.09 -2.68 -21.74
CA GLU A 81 8.92 -1.77 -20.97
C GLU A 81 8.09 -0.56 -20.53
N LYS A 82 8.09 -0.31 -19.23
CA LYS A 82 7.51 0.89 -18.62
C LYS A 82 8.56 1.52 -17.73
N ASN A 83 8.77 2.82 -17.91
CA ASN A 83 9.63 3.59 -17.03
C ASN A 83 8.87 3.86 -15.74
N PHE A 84 9.32 3.25 -14.64
CA PHE A 84 8.80 3.51 -13.31
C PHE A 84 9.60 4.64 -12.66
N LYS A 85 8.93 5.46 -11.84
CA LYS A 85 9.55 6.55 -11.10
C LYS A 85 9.22 6.43 -9.62
N SER A 86 10.25 6.63 -8.80
CA SER A 86 10.16 6.75 -7.36
C SER A 86 10.52 8.17 -6.92
N ALA A 87 10.43 8.43 -5.61
CA ALA A 87 10.93 9.68 -5.04
C ALA A 87 12.45 9.86 -5.20
N LEU A 88 13.20 8.78 -5.46
CA LEU A 88 14.66 8.79 -5.58
C LEU A 88 15.15 8.80 -7.04
N GLY A 89 14.25 8.68 -8.01
CA GLY A 89 14.59 8.62 -9.43
C GLY A 89 13.89 7.49 -10.16
N GLU A 90 14.41 7.15 -11.34
CA GLU A 90 13.86 6.10 -12.20
C GLU A 90 14.14 4.71 -11.64
N MET A 91 13.28 3.74 -11.99
CA MET A 91 13.39 2.35 -11.58
C MET A 91 13.24 1.42 -12.77
N THR A 92 14.09 0.40 -12.82
CA THR A 92 14.03 -0.64 -13.84
C THR A 92 13.06 -1.74 -13.44
N SER A 93 12.11 -2.06 -14.33
CA SER A 93 11.24 -3.23 -14.20
C SER A 93 11.67 -4.33 -15.16
N ILE A 94 11.60 -5.59 -14.74
CA ILE A 94 11.98 -6.75 -15.57
C ILE A 94 10.80 -7.62 -16.00
N GLY A 95 9.60 -7.34 -15.50
CA GLY A 95 8.38 -8.06 -15.82
C GLY A 95 7.36 -8.00 -14.69
N THR A 96 6.39 -8.90 -14.73
CA THR A 96 5.41 -9.09 -13.65
C THR A 96 5.41 -10.52 -13.13
N ILE A 97 4.99 -10.69 -11.88
CA ILE A 97 4.77 -11.99 -11.27
C ILE A 97 3.44 -12.02 -10.53
N ILE A 98 2.68 -13.10 -10.71
CA ILE A 98 1.44 -13.31 -9.95
C ILE A 98 1.78 -14.05 -8.65
N LYS A 99 1.31 -13.54 -7.51
CA LYS A 99 1.47 -14.20 -6.21
C LYS A 99 0.15 -14.27 -5.45
N GLU A 100 -0.18 -15.46 -4.95
CA GLU A 100 -1.32 -15.62 -4.04
C GLU A 100 -0.93 -15.09 -2.66
N ILE A 101 -1.63 -14.07 -2.19
CA ILE A 101 -1.45 -13.44 -0.89
C ILE A 101 -2.69 -13.73 -0.05
N ILE A 102 -2.51 -14.28 1.15
CA ILE A 102 -3.57 -14.50 2.13
C ILE A 102 -3.41 -13.52 3.27
N ILE A 103 -4.43 -12.72 3.55
CA ILE A 103 -4.46 -11.81 4.68
C ILE A 103 -5.29 -12.48 5.78
N PRO A 104 -4.66 -12.88 6.91
CA PRO A 104 -5.39 -13.53 8.00
C PRO A 104 -6.38 -12.57 8.66
N HIS A 105 -7.59 -13.05 8.93
CA HIS A 105 -8.61 -12.28 9.66
C HIS A 105 -9.49 -13.20 10.50
N ARG A 106 -9.90 -12.72 11.68
CA ARG A 106 -10.68 -13.48 12.67
C ARG A 106 -12.01 -14.05 12.14
N ASN A 107 -12.63 -13.38 11.16
CA ASN A 107 -13.90 -13.80 10.57
C ASN A 107 -13.71 -14.53 9.23
N GLY A 108 -12.52 -15.06 8.96
CA GLY A 108 -12.15 -15.72 7.72
C GLY A 108 -11.08 -14.95 6.94
N ASN A 109 -10.16 -15.68 6.34
CA ASN A 109 -9.02 -15.11 5.63
C ASN A 109 -9.44 -14.47 4.30
N PHE A 110 -8.74 -13.41 3.91
CA PHE A 110 -8.96 -12.74 2.63
C PHE A 110 -7.85 -13.10 1.65
N ARG A 111 -8.20 -13.57 0.45
CA ARG A 111 -7.24 -14.02 -0.58
C ARG A 111 -7.17 -13.02 -1.72
N LEU A 112 -5.95 -12.73 -2.14
CA LEU A 112 -5.60 -11.85 -3.26
C LEU A 112 -4.65 -12.59 -4.21
N ASN A 113 -4.74 -12.31 -5.50
CA ASN A 113 -3.77 -12.82 -6.48
C ASN A 113 -3.17 -11.66 -7.29
N PRO A 114 -2.43 -10.73 -6.65
CA PRO A 114 -1.87 -9.61 -7.37
C PRO A 114 -0.83 -10.04 -8.40
N GLU A 115 -0.96 -9.48 -9.58
CA GLU A 115 0.12 -9.29 -10.54
C GLU A 115 0.99 -8.11 -10.09
N LEU A 116 2.22 -8.43 -9.71
CA LEU A 116 3.17 -7.49 -9.10
C LEU A 116 4.23 -7.11 -10.13
N VAL A 117 4.50 -5.82 -10.28
CA VAL A 117 5.65 -5.35 -11.05
C VAL A 117 6.93 -5.75 -10.32
N LEU A 118 7.82 -6.44 -11.04
CA LEU A 118 9.11 -6.84 -10.52
C LEU A 118 10.16 -5.77 -10.83
N LEU A 119 10.71 -5.18 -9.77
CA LEU A 119 11.70 -4.13 -9.83
C LEU A 119 13.10 -4.71 -9.58
N GLU A 120 14.01 -4.42 -10.50
CA GLU A 120 15.41 -4.89 -10.45
C GLU A 120 16.19 -4.17 -9.35
N ASP A 121 16.14 -2.85 -9.37
CA ASP A 121 17.03 -1.98 -8.58
C ASP A 121 16.44 -1.60 -7.21
N ALA A 122 15.27 -2.14 -6.85
CA ALA A 122 14.60 -1.81 -5.60
C ALA A 122 15.25 -2.52 -4.41
N ASP A 123 15.51 -1.78 -3.32
CA ASP A 123 16.03 -2.35 -2.06
C ASP A 123 14.93 -2.66 -1.03
N ILE A 124 13.68 -2.74 -1.48
CA ILE A 124 12.52 -2.95 -0.62
C ILE A 124 12.41 -4.44 -0.26
N GLN A 125 12.59 -4.79 1.02
CA GLN A 125 12.46 -6.17 1.51
C GLN A 125 11.00 -6.56 1.85
N ARG A 126 10.04 -6.02 1.12
CA ARG A 126 8.60 -6.17 1.39
C ARG A 126 7.83 -6.16 0.08
N LEU A 127 6.65 -6.75 0.10
CA LEU A 127 5.67 -6.53 -0.95
C LEU A 127 5.01 -5.16 -0.77
N LEU A 128 4.56 -4.58 -1.87
CA LEU A 128 3.86 -3.31 -1.89
C LEU A 128 2.56 -3.46 -2.70
N LEU A 129 1.42 -3.21 -2.04
CA LEU A 129 0.12 -3.08 -2.68
C LEU A 129 -0.18 -1.60 -2.95
N GLY A 130 -0.11 -1.22 -4.21
CA GLY A 130 -0.38 0.12 -4.70
C GLY A 130 -1.86 0.40 -4.90
N THR A 131 -2.14 1.56 -5.49
CA THR A 131 -3.52 2.02 -5.71
C THR A 131 -4.30 1.20 -6.74
N ASP A 132 -3.61 0.47 -7.62
CA ASP A 132 -4.22 -0.49 -8.55
C ASP A 132 -5.08 -1.52 -7.81
N TYR A 133 -4.49 -2.24 -6.85
CA TYR A 133 -5.18 -3.27 -6.10
C TYR A 133 -6.02 -2.71 -4.94
N GLN A 134 -5.66 -1.53 -4.41
CA GLN A 134 -6.55 -0.84 -3.47
C GLN A 134 -7.89 -0.51 -4.12
N ARG A 135 -7.89 -0.03 -5.37
CA ARG A 135 -9.13 0.29 -6.10
C ARG A 135 -9.90 -0.97 -6.50
N ILE A 136 -9.22 -2.01 -6.98
CA ILE A 136 -9.87 -3.27 -7.40
C ILE A 136 -10.61 -3.92 -6.23
N TYR A 137 -10.01 -3.92 -5.03
CA TYR A 137 -10.53 -4.64 -3.87
C TYR A 137 -11.19 -3.75 -2.81
N GLY A 138 -11.38 -2.45 -3.09
CA GLY A 138 -11.96 -1.50 -2.13
C GLY A 138 -11.18 -1.47 -0.82
N ILE A 139 -9.85 -1.38 -0.89
CA ILE A 139 -8.98 -1.31 0.27
C ILE A 139 -8.85 0.15 0.70
N ASP A 140 -9.47 0.48 1.83
CA ASP A 140 -9.41 1.82 2.41
C ASP A 140 -8.53 1.86 3.66
N ILE A 141 -7.76 2.94 3.81
CA ILE A 141 -6.96 3.21 4.99
C ILE A 141 -7.60 4.36 5.76
N TYR A 142 -8.14 4.07 6.94
CA TYR A 142 -8.69 5.07 7.84
C TYR A 142 -7.65 5.50 8.87
N ASN A 143 -7.31 6.78 8.85
CA ASN A 143 -6.42 7.42 9.82
C ASN A 143 -7.26 8.21 10.82
N ASN A 144 -7.50 7.64 12.00
CA ASN A 144 -8.13 8.32 13.12
C ASN A 144 -7.19 8.27 14.35
N LYS A 145 -7.71 8.09 15.58
CA LYS A 145 -6.87 7.80 16.75
C LYS A 145 -5.94 6.59 16.54
N ASN A 146 -6.39 5.63 15.75
CA ASN A 146 -5.65 4.45 15.31
C ASN A 146 -5.66 4.37 13.76
N ARG A 147 -4.82 3.50 13.20
CA ARG A 147 -4.87 3.17 11.78
C ARG A 147 -5.69 1.90 11.58
N HIS A 148 -6.72 1.99 10.74
CA HIS A 148 -7.57 0.86 10.37
C HIS A 148 -7.51 0.63 8.88
N ILE A 149 -7.59 -0.63 8.48
CA ILE A 149 -7.70 -1.01 7.06
C ILE A 149 -9.02 -1.73 6.90
N THR A 150 -9.78 -1.35 5.88
CA THR A 150 -10.93 -2.12 5.44
C THR A 150 -10.69 -2.68 4.06
N ILE A 151 -11.27 -3.84 3.80
CA ILE A 151 -11.28 -4.44 2.47
C ILE A 151 -12.73 -4.70 2.13
N GLY A 152 -13.23 -4.03 1.10
CA GLY A 152 -14.63 -4.07 0.72
C GLY A 152 -14.93 -5.17 -0.30
N THR A 153 -15.70 -6.17 0.11
CA THR A 153 -16.33 -7.13 -0.82
C THR A 153 -17.83 -6.89 -0.83
N ASN A 154 -18.28 -5.99 -1.70
CA ASN A 154 -19.67 -5.53 -1.81
C ASN A 154 -20.16 -4.72 -0.57
N LYS A 155 -21.14 -3.84 -0.74
CA LYS A 155 -21.58 -2.85 0.29
C LYS A 155 -22.01 -3.45 1.64
N GLU A 156 -22.21 -4.77 1.71
CA GLU A 156 -22.71 -5.49 2.89
C GLU A 156 -21.62 -6.28 3.66
N ARG A 157 -20.41 -6.50 3.10
CA ARG A 157 -19.35 -7.28 3.74
C ARG A 157 -18.00 -6.58 3.64
N ASN A 158 -17.68 -5.80 4.68
CA ASN A 158 -16.37 -5.20 4.86
C ASN A 158 -15.56 -6.01 5.87
N PHE A 159 -14.36 -6.43 5.49
CA PHE A 159 -13.38 -6.93 6.46
C PHE A 159 -12.76 -5.74 7.18
N HIS A 160 -12.62 -5.84 8.49
CA HIS A 160 -12.10 -4.75 9.34
C HIS A 160 -10.86 -5.22 10.06
N PHE A 161 -9.72 -4.67 9.68
CA PHE A 161 -8.44 -5.03 10.25
C PHE A 161 -7.98 -3.91 11.18
N ILE A 162 -7.75 -4.29 12.44
CA ILE A 162 -7.11 -3.44 13.44
C ILE A 162 -5.67 -3.90 13.52
N TYR A 163 -4.74 -3.06 13.09
CA TYR A 163 -3.31 -3.34 13.19
C TYR A 163 -2.70 -2.47 14.26
N THR A 164 -2.03 -3.11 15.23
CA THR A 164 -1.14 -2.41 16.17
C THR A 164 0.15 -2.08 15.43
N ILE A 165 0.46 -0.79 15.31
CA ILE A 165 1.66 -0.30 14.66
C ILE A 165 2.88 -0.70 15.49
N TYR A 166 3.73 -1.57 14.95
CA TYR A 166 5.12 -1.62 15.39
C TYR A 166 5.82 -0.39 14.81
N LEU A 167 6.14 0.58 15.66
CA LEU A 167 7.03 1.70 15.36
C LEU A 167 8.41 1.13 15.02
N THR A 168 8.59 0.71 13.77
CA THR A 168 9.93 0.61 13.19
C THR A 168 10.27 2.00 12.72
N LYS A 169 11.22 2.66 13.42
CA LYS A 169 11.89 3.86 12.92
C LYS A 169 12.28 3.59 11.47
N VAL A 170 11.67 4.33 10.56
CA VAL A 170 12.09 4.34 9.17
C VAL A 170 13.28 5.28 9.11
N LEU A 171 14.46 4.71 8.95
CA LEU A 171 15.62 5.31 8.28
C LEU A 171 16.04 4.31 7.21
#